data_AF-A0A347WDR9-F1
#
_entry.id   AF-A0A347WDR9-F1
#
_cell.length_a   1.000
_cell.length_b   1.000
_cell.length_c   1.000
_cell.angle_alpha   90.00
_cell.angle_beta   90.00
_cell.angle_gamma   90.00
#
_symmetry.space_group_name_H-M   'P 1'
#
loop_
_entity.id
_entity.type
_entity.pdbx_description
1 polymer ?
#
loop_
_entity_poly.entity_id
_entity_poly.type
_entity_poly.pdbx_seq_one_letter_code
_entity_poly.pdbx_strand_id
1 'polypeptide(L)'
;MNTTQATHDAANAAQQKLEELRRSIDNIDAALIYMLAERFRHTQAVGKLKAANEMPPADPAREARQVARLRQLATAAQLDPDFAEKFLAFIIREVIRHHEAFARESR
;
A
#
# COMPACT_ATOMS: atom_id res chain seq x y z
N MET A 1 -37.43 25.71 -20.64
CA MET A 1 -36.97 24.43 -20.03
C MET A 1 -37.55 24.37 -18.62
N ASN A 2 -38.24 23.28 -18.25
CA ASN A 2 -38.93 23.17 -16.96
C ASN A 2 -37.96 22.68 -15.87
N THR A 3 -38.12 23.18 -14.64
CA THR A 3 -37.25 22.96 -13.48
C THR A 3 -37.00 21.47 -13.19
N THR A 4 -37.99 20.61 -13.40
CA THR A 4 -37.90 19.14 -13.22
C THR A 4 -36.93 18.47 -14.21
N GLN A 5 -36.83 18.98 -15.44
CA GLN A 5 -35.91 18.43 -16.46
C GLN A 5 -34.46 18.77 -16.07
N ALA A 6 -34.21 20.02 -15.66
CA ALA A 6 -32.88 20.48 -15.28
C ALA A 6 -32.33 19.74 -14.05
N THR A 7 -33.18 19.37 -13.08
CA THR A 7 -32.77 18.55 -11.93
C THR A 7 -32.42 17.11 -12.30
N HIS A 8 -33.12 16.53 -13.28
CA HIS A 8 -32.86 15.18 -13.74
C HIS A 8 -31.55 15.12 -14.56
N ASP A 9 -31.32 16.11 -15.43
CA ASP A 9 -30.10 16.22 -16.21
C ASP A 9 -28.87 16.43 -15.33
N ALA A 10 -28.97 17.24 -14.27
CA ALA A 10 -27.90 17.43 -13.29
C ALA A 10 -27.59 16.17 -12.48
N ALA A 11 -28.61 15.40 -12.08
CA ALA A 11 -28.43 14.14 -11.37
C ALA A 11 -27.74 13.09 -12.27
N ASN A 12 -28.12 13.02 -13.55
CA ASN A 12 -27.47 12.14 -14.53
C ASN A 12 -26.00 12.54 -14.77
N ALA A 13 -25.70 13.84 -14.88
CA ALA A 13 -24.33 14.32 -15.03
C ALA A 13 -23.46 14.02 -13.81
N ALA A 14 -24.01 14.16 -12.60
CA ALA A 14 -23.31 13.81 -11.36
C ALA A 14 -23.01 12.30 -11.27
N GLN A 15 -23.97 11.45 -11.67
CA GLN A 15 -23.79 10.00 -11.70
C GLN A 15 -22.70 9.57 -12.70
N GLN A 16 -22.70 10.14 -13.91
CA GLN A 16 -21.67 9.89 -14.90
C GLN A 16 -20.28 10.29 -14.38
N LYS A 17 -20.18 11.46 -13.71
CA LYS A 17 -18.91 11.91 -13.15
C LYS A 17 -18.41 11.01 -12.02
N LEU A 18 -19.32 10.52 -11.17
CA LEU A 18 -19.01 9.57 -10.12
C LEU A 18 -18.45 8.26 -10.70
N GLU A 19 -19.05 7.75 -11.77
CA GLU A 19 -18.57 6.53 -12.44
C GLU A 19 -17.19 6.73 -13.08
N GLU A 20 -16.92 7.88 -13.70
CA GLU A 20 -15.58 8.22 -14.19
C GLU A 20 -14.52 8.21 -13.09
N LEU A 21 -14.83 8.82 -11.95
CA LEU A 21 -13.91 8.88 -10.81
C LEU A 21 -13.66 7.47 -10.24
N ARG A 22 -14.71 6.66 -10.11
CA ARG A 22 -14.59 5.27 -9.65
C ARG A 22 -13.74 4.41 -10.57
N ARG A 23 -13.92 4.51 -11.89
CA ARG A 23 -13.03 3.83 -12.85
C ARG A 23 -11.57 4.24 -12.68
N SER A 24 -11.31 5.50 -12.34
CA SER A 24 -9.95 5.97 -12.09
C SER A 24 -9.39 5.40 -10.78
N ILE A 25 -10.22 5.28 -9.73
CA ILE A 25 -9.86 4.63 -8.46
C ILE A 25 -9.55 3.14 -8.70
N ASP A 26 -10.40 2.41 -9.41
CA ASP A 26 -10.21 0.99 -9.70
C ASP A 26 -8.86 0.73 -10.42
N ASN A 27 -8.48 1.61 -11.34
CA ASN A 27 -7.19 1.54 -12.02
C ASN A 27 -6.00 1.77 -11.08
N ILE A 28 -6.12 2.72 -10.14
CA ILE A 28 -5.10 2.97 -9.13
C ILE A 28 -4.98 1.76 -8.20
N ASP A 29 -6.10 1.19 -7.77
CA ASP A 29 -6.13 0.02 -6.89
C ASP A 29 -5.46 -1.20 -7.55
N ALA A 30 -5.72 -1.43 -8.84
CA ALA A 30 -5.01 -2.47 -9.60
C ALA A 30 -3.49 -2.24 -9.60
N ALA A 31 -3.05 -1.01 -9.85
CA ALA A 31 -1.62 -0.67 -9.80
C ALA A 31 -1.02 -0.88 -8.40
N LEU A 32 -1.74 -0.51 -7.34
CA LEU A 32 -1.31 -0.74 -5.96
C LEU A 32 -1.11 -2.23 -5.67
N ILE A 33 -2.03 -3.09 -6.13
CA ILE A 33 -1.91 -4.55 -5.95
C ILE A 33 -0.67 -5.10 -6.67
N TYR A 34 -0.44 -4.72 -7.92
CA TYR A 34 0.75 -5.17 -8.66
C TYR A 34 2.06 -4.69 -8.02
N MET A 35 2.09 -3.44 -7.55
CA MET A 35 3.26 -2.89 -6.85
C MET A 35 3.51 -3.58 -5.51
N LEU A 36 2.45 -3.93 -4.77
CA LEU A 36 2.56 -4.72 -3.54
C LEU A 36 3.08 -6.12 -3.84
N ALA A 37 2.56 -6.80 -4.86
CA ALA A 37 3.02 -8.13 -5.26
C ALA A 37 4.54 -8.13 -5.54
N GLU A 38 5.02 -7.14 -6.30
CA GLU A 38 6.45 -7.00 -6.59
C GLU A 38 7.26 -6.69 -5.33
N ARG A 39 6.77 -5.80 -4.47
CA ARG A 39 7.41 -5.52 -3.17
C ARG A 39 7.51 -6.79 -2.32
N PHE A 40 6.45 -7.59 -2.27
CA PHE A 40 6.42 -8.84 -1.50
C PHE A 40 7.40 -9.88 -2.04
N ARG A 41 7.52 -10.01 -3.37
CA ARG A 41 8.53 -10.86 -4.01
C ARG A 41 9.94 -10.51 -3.55
N HIS A 42 10.29 -9.23 -3.51
CA HIS A 42 11.58 -8.78 -2.99
C HIS A 42 11.75 -9.05 -1.49
N THR A 43 10.73 -8.82 -0.67
CA THR A 43 10.83 -9.10 0.77
C THR A 43 10.95 -10.60 1.04
N GLN A 44 10.32 -11.47 0.25
CA GLN A 44 10.51 -12.91 0.36
C GLN A 44 11.94 -13.31 0.02
N ALA A 45 12.54 -12.73 -1.02
CA ALA A 45 13.95 -12.96 -1.35
C ALA A 45 14.88 -12.49 -0.22
N VAL A 46 14.61 -11.33 0.40
CA VAL A 46 15.31 -10.85 1.59
C VAL A 46 15.14 -11.83 2.77
N GLY A 47 13.93 -12.32 3.01
CA GLY A 47 13.65 -13.30 4.07
C GLY A 47 14.41 -14.60 3.90
N LYS A 48 14.42 -15.16 2.69
CA LYS A 48 15.22 -16.35 2.33
C LYS A 48 16.72 -16.11 2.52
N LEU A 49 17.23 -14.97 2.06
CA LEU A 49 18.63 -14.59 2.26
C LEU A 49 18.98 -14.50 3.74
N LYS A 50 18.14 -13.83 4.54
CA LYS A 50 18.33 -13.70 5.99
C LYS A 50 18.35 -15.07 6.66
N ALA A 51 17.38 -15.94 6.34
CA ALA A 51 17.29 -17.28 6.92
C ALA A 51 18.52 -18.13 6.59
N ALA A 52 18.99 -18.12 5.34
CA ALA A 52 20.17 -18.87 4.90
C ALA A 52 21.49 -18.39 5.54
N ASN A 53 21.52 -17.19 6.11
CA ASN A 53 22.71 -16.59 6.73
C ASN A 53 22.50 -16.32 8.23
N GLU A 54 21.52 -16.99 8.86
CA GLU A 54 21.22 -16.86 10.30
C GLU A 54 20.97 -15.41 10.78
N MET A 55 20.52 -14.53 9.87
CA MET A 55 20.23 -13.14 10.19
C MET A 55 18.85 -12.99 10.81
N PRO A 56 18.65 -12.02 11.72
CA PRO A 56 17.36 -11.82 12.37
C PRO A 56 16.28 -11.39 11.36
N PRO A 57 15.04 -11.89 11.50
CA PRO A 57 13.93 -11.57 10.59
C PRO A 57 13.56 -10.08 10.63
N ALA A 58 13.54 -9.50 11.83
CA ALA A 58 13.30 -8.07 12.09
C ALA A 58 14.61 -7.25 12.10
N ASP A 59 14.50 -5.96 11.79
CA ASP A 59 15.61 -4.99 11.88
C ASP A 59 15.03 -3.62 12.30
N PRO A 60 14.96 -3.34 13.61
CA PRO A 60 14.33 -2.13 14.13
C PRO A 60 14.94 -0.84 13.57
N ALA A 61 16.25 -0.82 13.32
CA ALA A 61 16.92 0.35 12.76
C ALA A 61 16.51 0.57 11.30
N ARG A 62 16.40 -0.50 10.51
CA ARG A 62 15.89 -0.42 9.13
C ARG A 62 14.42 0.01 9.10
N GLU A 63 13.60 -0.51 9.99
CA GLU A 63 12.17 -0.18 10.11
C GLU A 63 11.95 1.30 10.44
N ALA A 64 12.68 1.83 11.44
CA ALA A 64 12.64 3.26 11.77
C ALA A 64 13.01 4.16 10.58
N ARG A 65 14.03 3.79 9.80
CA ARG A 65 14.39 4.52 8.56
C ARG A 65 13.30 4.46 7.49
N GLN A 66 12.57 3.34 7.38
CA GLN A 66 11.44 3.23 6.44
C GLN A 66 10.30 4.16 6.84
N VAL A 67 9.95 4.20 8.12
CA VAL A 67 8.90 5.08 8.65
C VAL A 67 9.25 6.54 8.39
N ALA A 68 10.45 6.99 8.76
CA ALA A 68 10.88 8.38 8.55
C ALA A 68 10.81 8.78 7.07
N ARG A 69 11.34 7.94 6.17
CA ARG A 69 11.29 8.20 4.72
C ARG A 69 9.85 8.23 4.19
N LEU A 70 8.98 7.32 4.65
CA LEU A 70 7.60 7.27 4.15
C LEU A 70 6.77 8.46 4.64
N ARG A 71 6.97 8.92 5.89
CA ARG A 71 6.32 10.14 6.38
C ARG A 71 6.69 11.37 5.54
N GLN A 72 7.95 11.48 5.12
CA GLN A 72 8.41 12.55 4.22
C GLN A 72 7.73 12.46 2.85
N LEU A 73 7.65 11.25 2.26
CA LEU A 73 6.98 11.03 0.98
C LEU A 73 5.48 11.33 1.06
N ALA A 74 4.82 10.92 2.14
CA ALA A 74 3.41 11.20 2.37
C ALA A 74 3.14 12.70 2.43
N THR A 75 3.95 13.43 3.21
CA THR A 75 3.87 14.90 3.29
C THR A 75 4.02 15.55 1.92
N ALA A 76 5.03 15.14 1.13
CA ALA A 76 5.26 15.67 -0.22
C ALA A 76 4.12 15.35 -1.20
N ALA A 77 3.47 14.21 -1.02
CA ALA A 77 2.33 13.76 -1.82
C ALA A 77 0.96 14.26 -1.29
N GLN A 78 0.95 15.13 -0.27
CA GLN A 78 -0.28 15.64 0.37
C GLN A 78 -1.16 14.53 0.95
N LEU A 79 -0.53 13.43 1.38
CA LEU A 79 -1.14 12.33 2.11
C LEU A 79 -0.84 12.47 3.61
N ASP A 80 -1.80 12.14 4.45
CA ASP A 80 -1.61 12.10 5.91
C ASP A 80 -0.41 11.19 6.29
N PRO A 81 0.66 11.74 6.89
CA PRO A 81 1.81 10.95 7.31
C PRO A 81 1.48 9.86 8.32
N ASP A 82 0.47 10.06 9.17
CA ASP A 82 0.07 9.08 10.18
C ASP A 82 -0.67 7.90 9.54
N PHE A 83 -1.48 8.16 8.51
CA PHE A 83 -2.04 7.11 7.67
C PHE A 83 -0.94 6.31 6.94
N ALA A 84 0.03 6.98 6.34
CA ALA A 84 1.13 6.31 5.64
C ALA A 84 1.96 5.41 6.58
N GLU A 85 2.22 5.88 7.80
CA GLU A 85 2.89 5.09 8.84
C GLU A 85 2.08 3.85 9.23
N LYS A 86 0.77 3.98 9.48
CA LYS A 86 -0.11 2.84 9.79
C LYS A 86 -0.12 1.82 8.66
N PHE A 87 -0.20 2.27 7.41
CA PHE A 87 -0.14 1.41 6.24
C PHE A 87 1.20 0.65 6.17
N LEU A 88 2.32 1.34 6.37
CA LEU A 88 3.64 0.70 6.38
C LEU A 88 3.80 -0.29 7.53
N ALA A 89 3.33 0.04 8.73
CA ALA A 89 3.38 -0.85 9.88
C ALA A 89 2.58 -2.13 9.61
N PHE A 90 1.42 -2.04 8.96
CA PHE A 90 0.67 -3.21 8.50
C PHE A 90 1.49 -4.08 7.55
N ILE A 91 2.11 -3.49 6.52
CA ILE A 91 2.92 -4.23 5.54
C ILE A 91 4.17 -4.86 6.18
N ILE A 92 4.86 -4.15 7.09
CA ILE A 92 6.07 -4.66 7.77
C ILE A 92 5.74 -5.88 8.62
N ARG A 93 4.62 -5.87 9.36
CA ARG A 93 4.19 -7.04 10.16
C ARG A 93 4.03 -8.29 9.29
N GLU A 94 3.43 -8.15 8.12
CA GLU A 94 3.24 -9.27 7.20
C GLU A 94 4.56 -9.77 6.61
N VAL A 95 5.51 -8.87 6.34
CA VAL A 95 6.86 -9.25 5.91
C VAL A 95 7.62 -10.02 7.00
N ILE A 96 7.58 -9.55 8.25
CA ILE A 96 8.25 -10.21 9.38
C ILE A 96 7.67 -11.61 9.58
N ARG A 97 6.34 -11.77 9.50
CA ARG A 97 5.67 -13.08 9.57
C ARG A 97 6.21 -14.06 8.52
N HIS A 98 6.44 -13.61 7.28
CA HIS A 98 7.07 -14.44 6.25
C HIS A 98 8.53 -14.77 6.55
N HIS A 99 9.32 -13.81 7.03
CA HIS A 99 10.72 -14.05 7.39
C HIS A 99 10.85 -15.08 8.51
N GLU A 100 9.99 -15.01 9.53
CA GLU A 100 9.95 -16.00 10.60
C GLU A 100 9.60 -17.39 10.09
N ALA A 101 8.73 -17.50 9.08
CA ALA A 101 8.43 -18.78 8.45
C ALA A 101 9.65 -19.38 7.75
N PHE A 102 10.35 -18.60 6.92
CA PHE A 102 11.58 -19.06 6.26
C PHE A 102 12.68 -19.45 7.26
N ALA A 103 12.80 -18.71 8.36
CA ALA A 103 13.77 -19.02 9.43
C ALA A 103 13.42 -20.30 10.22
N ARG A 104 12.15 -20.76 10.21
CA ARG A 104 11.75 -22.06 10.77
C ARG A 104 12.01 -23.20 9.78
N GLU A 105 11.78 -22.97 8.50
CA GLU A 105 12.01 -23.97 7.43
C GLU A 105 13.49 -24.22 7.13
N SER A 106 14.36 -23.27 7.45
CA SER A 106 15.81 -23.36 7.19
C SER A 106 16.63 -23.99 8.33
N ARG A 107 15.97 -24.44 9.41
CA ARG A 107 16.60 -25.17 10.54
C ARG A 107 16.42 -26.66 10.35
#